data_AF-A0A646KM98-F1
#
_entry.id   AF-A0A646KM98-F1
#
_cell.length_a   1.000
_cell.length_b   1.000
_cell.length_c   1.000
_cell.angle_alpha   90.00
_cell.angle_beta   90.00
_cell.angle_gamma   90.00
#
_symmetry.space_group_name_H-M   'P 1'
#
loop_
_entity.id
_entity.type
_entity.pdbx_description
1 polymer ?
#
loop_
_entity_poly.entity_id
_entity_poly.type
_entity_poly.pdbx_seq_one_letter_code
_entity_poly.pdbx_strand_id
1 'polypeptide(L)'
;MVEDETRAELARLGVEETAPGLTALAVKLAEAIDGADAPTAIAVAARELRATMQELRRLAPVDAEGDTVDDIAAARARRRAAAREAPG
;
A
#
# COMPACT_ATOMS: atom_id res chain seq x y z
N MET A 1 6.66 -2.70 18.47
CA MET A 1 5.56 -3.68 18.49
C MET A 1 4.94 -3.74 17.10
N VAL A 2 4.21 -4.79 16.75
CA VAL A 2 3.54 -4.88 15.43
C VAL A 2 2.54 -3.73 15.27
N GLU A 3 1.88 -3.32 16.35
CA GLU A 3 1.03 -2.15 16.42
C GLU A 3 1.77 -0.87 15.99
N ASP A 4 2.92 -0.58 16.60
CA ASP A 4 3.70 0.63 16.32
C ASP A 4 4.09 0.72 14.84
N GLU A 5 4.58 -0.38 14.28
CA GLU A 5 4.99 -0.46 12.88
C GLU A 5 3.79 -0.28 11.93
N THR A 6 2.65 -0.87 12.29
CA THR A 6 1.40 -0.75 11.53
C THR A 6 0.91 0.71 11.54
N ARG A 7 0.91 1.38 12.70
CA ARG A 7 0.54 2.81 12.80
C ARG A 7 1.47 3.68 11.97
N ALA A 8 2.78 3.43 12.02
CA ALA A 8 3.74 4.16 11.21
C ALA A 8 3.50 3.98 9.70
N GLU A 9 3.10 2.77 9.26
CA GLU A 9 2.74 2.55 7.86
C GLU A 9 1.43 3.23 7.47
N LEU A 10 0.39 3.15 8.29
CA LEU A 10 -0.90 3.82 8.05
C LEU A 10 -0.73 5.34 7.90
N ALA A 11 0.10 5.95 8.76
CA ALA A 11 0.43 7.37 8.68
C ALA A 11 1.16 7.72 7.37
N ARG A 12 2.07 6.85 6.89
CA ARG A 12 2.73 7.04 5.57
C ARG A 12 1.75 6.89 4.41
N LEU A 13 0.78 5.99 4.52
CA LEU A 13 -0.21 5.77 3.47
C LEU A 13 -1.26 6.90 3.40
N GLY A 14 -1.43 7.72 4.44
CA GLY A 14 -2.41 8.83 4.41
C GLY A 14 -3.87 8.39 4.24
N VAL A 15 -4.20 7.15 4.62
CA VAL A 15 -5.51 6.50 4.40
C VAL A 15 -6.52 6.71 5.52
N GLU A 16 -6.13 7.42 6.58
CA GLU A 16 -6.90 7.52 7.83
C GLU A 16 -8.24 8.23 7.61
N GLU A 17 -8.28 9.25 6.76
CA GLU A 17 -9.50 9.98 6.42
C GLU A 17 -10.37 9.26 5.37
N THR A 18 -9.75 8.54 4.44
CA THR A 18 -10.45 7.87 3.32
C THR A 18 -10.99 6.50 3.72
N ALA A 19 -10.31 5.80 4.63
CA ALA A 19 -10.66 4.45 5.06
C ALA A 19 -10.49 4.28 6.60
N PRO A 20 -11.20 5.08 7.43
CA PRO A 20 -11.02 5.06 8.89
C PRO A 20 -11.35 3.70 9.52
N GLY A 21 -12.34 2.98 8.98
CA GLY A 21 -12.72 1.65 9.47
C GLY A 21 -11.65 0.59 9.23
N LEU A 22 -11.05 0.57 8.04
CA LEU A 22 -9.97 -0.37 7.70
C LEU A 22 -8.68 -0.03 8.46
N THR A 23 -8.39 1.25 8.65
CA THR A 23 -7.29 1.75 9.49
C THR A 23 -7.43 1.25 10.92
N ALA A 24 -8.61 1.42 11.53
CA ALA A 24 -8.89 0.93 12.89
C ALA A 24 -8.81 -0.61 12.99
N LEU A 25 -9.25 -1.33 11.95
CA LEU A 25 -9.15 -2.78 11.91
C LEU A 25 -7.68 -3.24 11.86
N ALA A 26 -6.85 -2.61 11.03
CA ALA A 26 -5.43 -2.94 10.93
C ALA A 26 -4.71 -2.76 12.29
N VAL A 27 -4.99 -1.66 12.99
CA VAL A 27 -4.45 -1.43 14.34
C VAL A 27 -4.88 -2.53 15.32
N LYS A 28 -6.17 -2.86 15.37
CA LYS A 28 -6.67 -3.92 16.28
C LYS A 28 -6.06 -5.29 15.99
N LEU A 29 -5.85 -5.62 14.71
CA LEU A 29 -5.21 -6.87 14.32
C LEU A 29 -3.73 -6.90 14.74
N ALA A 30 -3.05 -5.77 14.66
CA ALA A 30 -1.68 -5.62 15.13
C ALA A 30 -1.56 -5.73 16.65
N GLU A 31 -2.43 -5.06 17.41
CA GLU A 31 -2.56 -5.20 18.87
C GLU A 31 -2.84 -6.66 19.28
N ALA A 32 -3.69 -7.35 18.52
CA ALA A 32 -3.99 -8.76 18.76
C ALA A 32 -2.79 -9.69 18.52
N ILE A 33 -1.90 -9.35 17.58
CA ILE A 33 -0.66 -10.10 17.36
C ILE A 33 0.29 -9.89 18.53
N ASP A 34 0.46 -8.64 18.95
CA ASP A 34 1.35 -8.26 20.05
C ASP A 34 0.93 -8.88 21.40
N GLY A 35 -0.38 -9.04 21.63
CA GLY A 35 -0.94 -9.60 22.86
C GLY A 35 -1.23 -11.10 22.84
N ALA A 36 -0.97 -11.81 21.74
CA ALA A 36 -1.28 -13.24 21.64
C ALA A 36 -0.09 -14.14 22.00
N ASP A 37 -0.33 -15.12 22.87
CA ASP A 37 0.66 -16.16 23.19
C ASP A 37 0.51 -17.42 22.31
N ALA A 38 -0.69 -17.64 21.76
CA ALA A 38 -1.00 -18.83 20.99
C ALA A 38 -0.53 -18.68 19.52
N PRO A 39 0.36 -19.56 19.00
CA PRO A 39 0.88 -19.43 17.63
C PRO A 39 -0.19 -19.42 16.55
N THR A 40 -1.29 -20.15 16.74
CA THR A 40 -2.42 -20.18 15.82
C THR A 40 -3.19 -18.85 15.79
N ALA A 41 -3.36 -18.21 16.95
CA ALA A 41 -4.00 -16.90 17.03
C ALA A 41 -3.16 -15.82 16.33
N ILE A 42 -1.84 -15.83 16.57
CA ILE A 42 -0.88 -14.95 15.88
C ILE A 42 -0.98 -15.16 14.36
N ALA A 43 -0.95 -16.40 13.89
CA ALA A 43 -0.97 -16.71 12.46
C ALA A 43 -2.25 -16.24 11.76
N VAL A 44 -3.41 -16.40 12.42
CA VAL A 44 -4.70 -15.91 11.90
C VAL A 44 -4.73 -14.38 11.87
N ALA A 45 -4.38 -13.72 12.97
CA ALA A 45 -4.36 -12.25 13.02
C ALA A 45 -3.38 -11.65 12.00
N ALA A 46 -2.19 -12.25 11.84
CA ALA A 46 -1.21 -11.82 10.85
C ALA A 46 -1.66 -12.05 9.39
N ARG A 47 -2.47 -13.08 9.13
CA ARG A 47 -3.07 -13.27 7.79
C ARG A 47 -4.09 -12.17 7.48
N GLU A 48 -4.98 -11.89 8.42
CA GLU A 48 -6.00 -10.85 8.25
C GLU A 48 -5.35 -9.46 8.16
N LEU A 49 -4.35 -9.17 9.00
CA LEU A 49 -3.61 -7.90 8.93
C LEU A 49 -3.01 -7.69 7.54
N ARG A 50 -2.39 -8.73 6.96
CA ARG A 50 -1.86 -8.66 5.59
C ARG A 50 -2.93 -8.37 4.56
N ALA A 51 -4.12 -8.97 4.68
CA ALA A 51 -5.23 -8.71 3.78
C ALA A 51 -5.76 -7.26 3.92
N THR A 52 -5.96 -6.79 5.16
CA THR A 52 -6.39 -5.41 5.44
C THR A 52 -5.38 -4.39 4.92
N MET A 53 -4.08 -4.58 5.16
CA MET A 53 -3.04 -3.68 4.67
C MET A 53 -2.93 -3.67 3.14
N GLN A 54 -3.18 -4.80 2.46
CA GLN A 54 -3.26 -4.82 1.00
C GLN A 54 -4.42 -3.98 0.48
N GLU A 55 -5.58 -4.01 1.15
CA GLU A 55 -6.72 -3.19 0.76
C GLU A 55 -6.45 -1.70 1.00
N LEU A 56 -5.88 -1.35 2.15
CA LEU A 56 -5.49 0.03 2.46
C LEU A 56 -4.50 0.59 1.44
N ARG A 57 -3.49 -0.19 1.02
CA ARG A 57 -2.54 0.24 -0.02
C ARG A 57 -3.19 0.49 -1.38
N ARG A 58 -4.32 -0.15 -1.70
CA ARG A 58 -5.10 0.15 -2.92
C ARG A 58 -5.91 1.44 -2.81
N LEU A 59 -6.27 1.83 -1.59
CA LEU A 59 -7.03 3.03 -1.28
C LEU A 59 -6.14 4.24 -0.97
N ALA A 60 -4.85 4.00 -0.77
CA ALA A 60 -3.89 5.06 -0.54
C ALA A 60 -3.95 6.07 -1.69
N PRO A 61 -3.99 7.38 -1.37
CA PRO A 61 -3.86 8.39 -2.39
C PRO A 61 -2.56 8.10 -3.15
N VAL A 62 -2.68 8.03 -4.48
CA VAL A 62 -1.52 7.99 -5.36
C VAL A 62 -0.69 9.21 -5.04
N ASP A 63 0.46 9.02 -4.38
CA ASP A 63 1.47 10.05 -4.33
C ASP A 63 1.69 10.50 -5.79
N ALA A 64 1.53 11.81 -6.04
CA ALA A 64 1.76 12.42 -7.34
C ALA A 64 3.25 12.41 -7.75
N GLU A 65 4.01 11.44 -7.23
CA GLU A 65 5.40 11.19 -7.52
C GLU A 65 5.56 9.71 -7.88
N GLY A 66 5.26 9.39 -9.15
CA GLY A 66 5.84 8.23 -9.81
C GLY A 66 5.03 6.94 -9.85
N ASP A 67 3.69 6.98 -9.84
CA ASP A 67 2.91 5.77 -10.06
C ASP A 67 2.71 5.47 -11.56
N THR A 68 3.52 4.53 -12.09
CA THR A 68 3.45 3.68 -13.31
C THR A 68 2.84 4.15 -14.65
N VAL A 69 1.91 5.09 -14.68
CA VAL A 69 1.34 5.68 -15.90
C VAL A 69 2.33 6.65 -16.56
N ASP A 70 3.17 7.32 -15.78
CA ASP A 70 4.22 8.21 -16.32
C ASP A 70 5.30 7.44 -17.09
N ASP A 71 5.64 6.21 -16.68
CA ASP A 71 6.58 5.37 -17.42
C ASP A 71 6.03 4.92 -18.78
N ILE A 72 4.71 4.65 -18.85
CA ILE A 72 4.04 4.30 -20.12
C ILE A 72 3.93 5.56 -21.01
N ALA A 73 3.63 6.72 -20.43
CA ALA A 73 3.60 8.00 -21.15
C ALA A 73 4.98 8.40 -21.67
N ALA A 74 6.04 8.23 -20.87
CA ALA A 74 7.42 8.46 -21.22
C ALA A 74 7.91 7.47 -22.31
N ALA A 75 7.54 6.19 -22.21
CA ALA A 75 7.84 5.19 -23.24
C ALA A 75 7.17 5.52 -24.58
N ARG A 76 5.92 6.00 -24.57
CA ARG A 76 5.22 6.46 -25.77
C ARG A 76 5.82 7.74 -26.37
N ALA A 77 6.28 8.67 -25.55
CA ALA A 77 6.97 9.88 -26.02
C ALA A 77 8.31 9.54 -26.70
N ARG A 78 9.11 8.66 -26.11
CA ARG A 78 10.38 8.18 -26.68
C ARG A 78 10.19 7.46 -28.02
N ARG A 79 9.15 6.62 -28.16
CA ARG A 79 8.82 5.95 -29.44
C ARG A 79 8.40 6.95 -30.53
N ARG A 80 7.64 7.99 -30.18
CA ARG A 80 7.21 9.02 -31.16
C ARG A 80 8.35 9.93 -31.61
N ALA A 81 9.33 10.19 -30.76
CA ALA A 81 10.54 10.93 -31.14
C ALA A 81 11.41 10.11 -32.11
N ALA A 82 11.66 8.84 -31.80
CA ALA A 82 12.44 7.94 -32.65
C ALA A 82 11.81 7.71 -34.04
N ALA A 83 10.47 7.67 -34.12
CA ALA A 83 9.76 7.54 -35.40
C ALA A 83 9.74 8.83 -36.26
N ARG A 84 10.10 9.99 -35.69
CA ARG A 84 10.26 11.25 -36.44
C ARG A 84 11.69 11.49 -36.94
N GLU A 85 12.67 10.74 -36.43
CA GLU A 85 14.07 10.84 -36.81
C GLU A 85 14.56 9.68 -37.68
N ALA A 86 13.69 8.72 -38.04
CA ALA A 86 14.00 7.73 -39.07
C ALA A 86 13.76 8.33 -40.46
N PRO A 87 14.81 8.66 -41.25
CA PRO A 87 14.67 8.76 -42.70
C PRO A 87 14.37 7.35 -43.24
N GLY A 88 13.59 7.30 -44.33
CA GLY A 88 13.11 6.05 -44.95
C GLY A 88 14.18 5.07 -45.38
#